data_AF-A0ABD2GSQ0-F1
#
_entry.id   AF-A0ABD2GSQ0-F1
#
_cell.length_a   1.000
_cell.length_b   1.000
_cell.length_c   1.000
_cell.angle_alpha   90.00
_cell.angle_beta   90.00
_cell.angle_gamma   90.00
#
_symmetry.space_group_name_H-M   'P 1'
#
loop_
_entity.id
_entity.type
_entity.pdbx_description
1 polymer ?
#
loop_
_entity_poly.entity_id
_entity_poly.type
_entity_poly.pdbx_seq_one_letter_code
_entity_poly.pdbx_strand_id
1 'polypeptide(L)'
;MAGSFFKGRFLSLFDYKTEKYIIAKNKKVGVLYRLIQLSIIGYIIGWVFVSKKGYQETDTAIQSSVITKLKGVSVTNTSESGRLVWGPEDYVIPPQGEAVLFVVTNFLETPNQKLGYCAESPKVLDGHCRDDEDCEEEKMVIAGNGIKSGRCLRKDENSTGTCEIYGWCPIERKFKPRKPLLLNAENFHHLHQEFHLISQIPIFKVQRPRNK
;
A
#
# COMPACT_ATOMS: atom_id res chain seq x y z
N MET A 1 40.21 8.85 -74.99
CA MET A 1 40.28 7.46 -74.47
C MET A 1 39.73 7.33 -73.03
N ALA A 2 38.64 8.02 -72.65
CA ALA A 2 38.15 8.06 -71.25
C ALA A 2 36.76 7.42 -71.05
N GLY A 3 36.00 7.18 -72.14
CA GLY A 3 34.63 6.65 -72.06
C GLY A 3 34.52 5.15 -71.74
N SER A 4 35.59 4.38 -71.92
CA SER A 4 35.59 2.93 -71.62
C SER A 4 35.90 2.64 -70.13
N PHE A 5 36.72 3.47 -69.48
CA PHE A 5 37.17 3.27 -68.10
C PHE A 5 36.09 3.56 -67.05
N PHE A 6 35.28 4.62 -67.26
CA PHE A 6 34.15 4.95 -66.36
C PHE A 6 33.01 3.94 -66.44
N LYS A 7 32.78 3.35 -67.62
CA LYS A 7 31.75 2.33 -67.82
C LYS A 7 32.08 1.03 -67.08
N GLY A 8 33.35 0.60 -67.09
CA GLY A 8 33.82 -0.58 -66.36
C GLY A 8 33.75 -0.44 -64.83
N ARG A 9 34.02 0.76 -64.29
CA ARG A 9 33.99 1.02 -62.85
C ARG A 9 32.56 1.10 -62.27
N PHE A 10 31.62 1.64 -63.05
CA PHE A 10 30.20 1.71 -62.65
C PHE A 10 29.53 0.33 -62.61
N LEU A 11 29.93 -0.58 -63.50
CA LEU A 11 29.42 -1.95 -63.51
C LEU A 11 29.87 -2.74 -62.27
N SER A 12 31.07 -2.47 -61.75
CA SER A 12 31.60 -3.15 -60.57
C SER A 12 30.89 -2.81 -59.25
N LEU A 13 30.21 -1.66 -59.15
CA LEU A 13 29.40 -1.29 -57.98
C LEU A 13 28.08 -2.08 -57.89
N PHE A 14 27.62 -2.64 -59.02
CA PHE A 14 26.45 -3.52 -59.08
C PHE A 14 26.82 -5.01 -59.04
N ASP A 15 28.09 -5.34 -58.78
CA ASP A 15 28.51 -6.73 -58.60
C ASP A 15 28.02 -7.25 -57.25
N TYR A 16 26.89 -7.97 -57.29
CA TYR A 16 26.44 -8.77 -56.18
C TYR A 16 27.15 -10.13 -56.21
N LYS A 17 28.04 -10.36 -55.25
CA LYS A 17 28.74 -11.64 -55.12
C LYS A 17 27.90 -12.61 -54.30
N THR A 18 27.30 -13.60 -54.95
CA THR A 18 26.62 -14.72 -54.26
C THR A 18 27.58 -15.87 -53.99
N GLU A 19 27.37 -16.56 -52.88
CA GLU A 19 28.08 -17.81 -52.60
C GLU A 19 27.66 -18.89 -53.61
N LYS A 20 28.65 -19.57 -54.21
CA LYS A 20 28.38 -20.74 -55.06
C LYS A 20 28.01 -21.93 -54.19
N TYR A 21 26.73 -22.28 -54.17
CA TYR A 21 26.25 -23.48 -53.50
C TYR A 21 26.53 -24.73 -54.35
N ILE A 22 27.03 -25.79 -53.71
CA ILE A 22 27.22 -27.10 -54.35
C ILE A 22 26.00 -27.96 -54.02
N ILE A 23 25.24 -28.35 -55.04
CA ILE A 23 24.02 -29.14 -54.88
C ILE A 23 24.41 -30.62 -54.83
N ALA A 24 24.47 -31.19 -53.62
CA ALA A 24 24.67 -32.63 -53.43
C ALA A 24 23.38 -33.40 -53.74
N LYS A 25 23.35 -34.17 -54.86
CA LYS A 25 22.21 -35.01 -55.26
C LYS A 25 22.20 -36.35 -54.53
N ASN A 26 22.00 -36.32 -53.20
CA ASN A 26 21.86 -37.54 -52.39
C ASN A 26 20.54 -37.55 -51.62
N LYS A 27 19.71 -38.58 -51.86
CA LYS A 27 18.38 -38.72 -51.26
C LYS A 27 18.44 -38.80 -49.73
N LYS A 28 19.46 -39.44 -49.14
CA LYS A 28 19.59 -39.57 -47.67
C LYS A 28 19.89 -38.23 -47.00
N VAL A 29 20.83 -37.47 -47.55
CA VAL A 29 21.24 -36.15 -47.02
C VAL A 29 20.10 -35.14 -47.16
N GLY A 30 19.38 -35.16 -48.29
CA GLY A 30 18.21 -34.31 -48.50
C GLY A 30 17.07 -34.57 -47.53
N VAL A 31 16.76 -35.85 -47.24
CA VAL A 31 15.75 -36.22 -46.24
C VAL A 31 16.16 -35.76 -44.85
N LEU A 32 17.43 -35.97 -44.45
CA LEU A 32 17.94 -35.52 -43.15
C LEU A 32 17.78 -34.00 -42.99
N TYR A 33 18.19 -33.23 -44.00
CA TYR A 33 18.07 -31.77 -43.98
C TYR A 33 16.61 -31.29 -43.88
N ARG A 34 15.70 -31.94 -44.62
CA ARG A 34 14.26 -31.62 -44.57
C ARG A 34 13.63 -31.97 -43.23
N LEU A 35 14.02 -33.07 -42.60
CA LEU A 35 13.55 -33.43 -41.24
C LEU A 35 14.00 -32.43 -40.19
N ILE A 36 15.28 -32.03 -40.22
CA ILE A 36 15.81 -31.01 -39.31
C ILE A 36 15.07 -29.68 -39.51
N GLN A 37 14.87 -29.26 -40.77
CA GLN A 37 14.13 -28.04 -41.09
C GLN A 37 12.68 -28.09 -40.57
N LEU A 38 11.97 -29.20 -40.76
CA LEU A 38 10.62 -29.39 -40.25
C LEU A 38 10.57 -29.38 -38.73
N SER A 39 11.57 -29.97 -38.07
CA SER A 39 11.66 -29.99 -36.60
C SER A 39 11.85 -28.57 -36.03
N ILE A 40 12.72 -27.77 -36.65
CA ILE A 40 12.92 -26.36 -36.27
C ILE A 40 11.64 -25.54 -36.49
N ILE A 41 10.99 -25.68 -37.64
CA ILE A 41 9.73 -24.99 -37.93
C ILE A 41 8.64 -25.40 -36.92
N GLY A 42 8.52 -26.69 -36.64
CA GLY A 42 7.58 -27.23 -35.66
C GLY A 42 7.81 -26.67 -34.26
N TYR A 43 9.07 -26.57 -33.82
CA TYR A 43 9.43 -25.97 -32.54
C TYR A 43 9.03 -24.49 -32.47
N ILE A 44 9.34 -23.70 -33.52
CA ILE A 44 8.98 -22.28 -33.56
C ILE A 44 7.46 -22.11 -33.49
N ILE A 45 6.69 -22.85 -34.29
CA ILE A 45 5.23 -22.74 -34.30
C ILE A 45 4.63 -23.22 -32.96
N GLY A 46 5.03 -24.39 -32.47
CA GLY A 46 4.46 -24.96 -31.25
C GLY A 46 4.84 -24.17 -30.00
N TRP A 47 6.13 -23.95 -29.79
CA TRP A 47 6.61 -23.33 -28.56
C TRP A 47 6.47 -21.81 -28.57
N VAL A 48 6.95 -21.14 -29.62
CA VAL A 48 7.02 -19.67 -29.66
C VAL A 48 5.65 -19.06 -29.96
N PHE A 49 4.94 -19.58 -30.97
CA PHE A 49 3.64 -19.02 -31.36
C PHE A 49 2.49 -19.55 -30.50
N VAL A 50 2.36 -20.86 -30.29
CA VAL A 50 1.21 -21.40 -29.56
C VAL A 50 1.38 -21.30 -28.05
N SER A 51 2.48 -21.82 -27.48
CA SER A 51 2.65 -21.82 -26.01
C SER A 51 2.97 -20.44 -25.45
N LYS A 52 3.90 -19.70 -26.06
CA LYS A 52 4.29 -18.35 -25.59
C LYS A 52 3.42 -17.23 -26.14
N LYS A 53 2.47 -17.52 -27.04
CA LYS A 53 1.62 -16.51 -27.70
C LYS A 53 2.43 -15.32 -28.21
N GLY A 54 3.59 -15.57 -28.81
CA GLY A 54 4.50 -14.51 -29.27
C GLY A 54 3.92 -13.58 -30.34
N TYR A 55 2.74 -13.90 -30.88
CA TYR A 55 1.97 -13.03 -31.78
C TYR A 55 1.16 -11.95 -31.04
N GLN A 56 1.03 -12.05 -29.71
CA GLN A 56 0.21 -11.18 -28.89
C GLN A 56 1.09 -10.33 -27.99
N GLU A 57 0.90 -9.01 -28.04
CA GLU A 57 1.53 -8.12 -27.06
C GLU A 57 0.88 -8.31 -25.69
N THR A 58 1.69 -8.56 -24.68
CA THR A 58 1.26 -8.72 -23.28
C THR A 58 1.64 -7.49 -22.49
N ASP A 59 0.65 -6.81 -21.92
CA ASP A 59 0.87 -5.69 -21.01
C ASP A 59 1.11 -6.21 -19.59
N THR A 60 2.26 -5.89 -18.99
CA THR A 60 2.59 -6.24 -17.60
C THR A 60 2.18 -5.14 -16.61
N ALA A 61 1.84 -3.94 -17.09
CA ALA A 61 1.50 -2.78 -16.27
C ALA A 61 -0.02 -2.65 -16.12
N ILE A 62 -0.66 -3.69 -15.58
CA ILE A 62 -2.09 -3.62 -15.26
C ILE A 62 -2.28 -2.61 -14.13
N GLN A 63 -3.01 -1.54 -14.39
CA GLN A 63 -3.44 -0.61 -13.34
C GLN A 63 -4.71 -1.16 -12.71
N SER A 64 -4.62 -1.57 -11.45
CA SER A 64 -5.77 -2.03 -10.66
C SER A 64 -6.09 -1.01 -9.57
N SER A 65 -7.31 -0.47 -9.60
CA SER A 65 -7.88 0.30 -8.50
C SER A 65 -8.92 -0.53 -7.77
N VAL A 66 -8.87 -0.55 -6.44
CA VAL A 66 -9.85 -1.20 -5.58
C VAL A 66 -10.48 -0.12 -4.73
N ILE A 67 -11.81 -0.02 -4.81
CA ILE A 67 -12.60 0.84 -3.93
C ILE A 67 -13.43 -0.05 -3.03
N THR A 68 -13.27 0.10 -1.72
CA THR A 68 -14.06 -0.62 -0.71
C THR A 68 -15.06 0.30 -0.06
N LYS A 69 -16.33 -0.06 -0.10
CA LYS A 69 -17.39 0.64 0.63
C LYS A 69 -17.90 -0.22 1.77
N LEU A 70 -17.84 0.30 2.99
CA LEU A 70 -18.42 -0.34 4.17
C LEU A 70 -19.78 0.28 4.49
N LYS A 71 -20.68 -0.55 5.00
CA LYS A 71 -22.04 -0.16 5.38
C LYS A 71 -22.35 -0.85 6.71
N GLY A 72 -22.84 -0.08 7.66
CA GLY A 72 -23.15 -0.57 9.00
C GLY A 72 -23.16 0.59 9.97
N VAL A 73 -24.08 0.54 10.93
CA VAL A 73 -24.20 1.55 11.99
C VAL A 73 -24.08 0.86 13.33
N SER A 74 -23.40 1.51 14.27
CA SER A 74 -23.29 1.04 15.64
C SER A 74 -23.67 2.15 16.59
N VAL A 75 -24.30 1.79 17.70
CA VAL A 75 -24.69 2.77 18.72
C VAL A 75 -23.82 2.52 19.94
N THR A 76 -23.16 3.56 20.39
CA THR A 76 -22.38 3.53 21.63
C THR A 76 -23.09 4.34 22.68
N ASN A 77 -23.07 3.85 23.92
CA ASN A 77 -23.60 4.57 25.07
C ASN A 77 -22.46 4.74 26.07
N THR A 78 -21.80 5.89 26.04
CA THR A 78 -20.72 6.25 26.98
C THR A 78 -21.24 7.27 27.97
N SER A 79 -20.64 7.31 29.17
CA SER A 79 -21.02 8.28 30.21
C SER A 79 -20.71 9.73 29.84
N GLU A 80 -19.81 9.96 28.88
CA GLU A 80 -19.28 11.27 28.53
C GLU A 80 -20.01 11.92 27.35
N SER A 81 -20.09 11.20 26.22
CA SER A 81 -20.72 11.68 24.99
C SER A 81 -22.15 11.13 24.80
N GLY A 82 -22.62 10.30 25.73
CA GLY A 82 -23.98 9.79 25.77
C GLY A 82 -24.24 8.75 24.69
N ARG A 83 -25.46 8.76 24.15
CA ARG A 83 -25.87 7.84 23.07
C ARG A 83 -25.46 8.43 21.72
N LEU A 84 -24.36 7.94 21.16
CA LEU A 84 -23.82 8.34 19.86
C LEU A 84 -24.04 7.24 18.82
N VAL A 85 -24.38 7.63 17.59
CA VAL A 85 -24.45 6.72 16.44
C VAL A 85 -23.17 6.87 15.63
N TRP A 86 -22.50 5.75 15.37
CA TRP A 86 -21.29 5.67 14.56
C TRP A 86 -21.62 5.15 13.17
N GLY A 87 -21.30 5.95 12.16
CA GLY A 87 -21.39 5.58 10.75
C GLY A 87 -20.04 5.16 10.17
N PRO A 88 -20.03 4.59 8.94
CA PRO A 88 -18.79 4.28 8.21
C PRO A 88 -17.83 5.47 8.11
N GLU A 89 -18.36 6.69 8.06
CA GLU A 89 -17.61 7.95 8.07
C GLU A 89 -16.77 8.17 9.34
N ASP A 90 -17.18 7.59 10.47
CA ASP A 90 -16.53 7.81 11.78
C ASP A 90 -15.56 6.67 12.13
N TYR A 91 -15.92 5.42 11.81
CA TYR A 91 -15.11 4.25 12.18
C TYR A 91 -14.17 3.76 11.08
N VAL A 92 -14.28 4.24 9.83
CA VAL A 92 -13.41 3.83 8.71
C VAL A 92 -12.39 4.92 8.39
N ILE A 93 -11.11 4.56 8.41
CA ILE A 93 -10.00 5.47 8.09
C ILE A 93 -9.12 4.83 7.01
N PRO A 94 -8.85 5.49 5.87
CA PRO A 94 -9.47 6.74 5.40
C PRO A 94 -10.91 6.51 4.91
N PRO A 95 -11.79 7.53 4.96
CA PRO A 95 -13.18 7.40 4.53
C PRO A 95 -13.33 7.28 2.99
N GLN A 96 -12.25 7.50 2.24
CA GLN A 96 -12.25 7.54 0.76
C GLN A 96 -12.32 6.15 0.10
N GLY A 97 -12.15 5.06 0.87
CA GLY A 97 -12.28 3.70 0.35
C GLY A 97 -11.10 3.28 -0.52
N GLU A 98 -9.92 3.15 0.08
CA GLU A 98 -8.72 2.63 -0.57
C GLU A 98 -8.62 1.10 -0.48
N ALA A 99 -7.56 0.52 -1.07
CA ALA A 99 -7.30 -0.91 -1.01
C ALA A 99 -7.05 -1.43 0.43
N VAL A 100 -6.60 -0.55 1.34
CA VAL A 100 -6.38 -0.85 2.76
C VAL A 100 -7.24 0.10 3.57
N LEU A 101 -8.00 -0.46 4.52
CA LEU A 101 -8.88 0.28 5.40
C LEU A 101 -8.63 -0.11 6.85
N PHE A 102 -8.78 0.85 7.76
CA PHE A 102 -8.76 0.64 9.19
C PHE A 102 -10.18 0.79 9.75
N VAL A 103 -10.63 -0.20 10.54
CA VAL A 103 -11.93 -0.17 11.21
C VAL A 103 -11.71 -0.01 12.71
N VAL A 104 -12.20 1.09 13.26
CA VAL A 104 -12.22 1.33 14.71
C VAL A 104 -13.25 0.40 15.35
N THR A 105 -12.81 -0.44 16.29
CA THR A 105 -13.67 -1.37 17.06
C THR A 105 -13.77 -1.01 18.54
N ASN A 106 -12.78 -0.27 19.03
CA ASN A 106 -12.72 0.21 20.39
C ASN A 106 -12.04 1.58 20.42
N PHE A 107 -12.50 2.47 21.28
CA PHE A 107 -11.94 3.80 21.42
C PHE A 107 -11.91 4.23 22.89
N LEU A 108 -11.05 5.18 23.19
CA LEU A 108 -11.00 5.86 24.48
C LEU A 108 -11.09 7.37 24.21
N GLU A 109 -12.14 8.00 24.71
CA GLU A 109 -12.34 9.43 24.58
C GLU A 109 -11.93 10.16 25.86
N THR A 110 -11.24 11.30 25.70
CA THR A 110 -10.98 12.26 26.78
C THR A 110 -11.59 13.59 26.34
N PRO A 111 -12.85 13.89 26.69
CA PRO A 111 -13.54 15.07 26.21
C PRO A 111 -12.97 16.35 26.83
N ASN A 112 -13.19 17.48 26.16
CA ASN A 112 -12.86 18.82 26.65
C ASN A 112 -11.37 19.02 26.99
N GLN A 113 -10.47 18.36 26.26
CA GLN A 113 -9.05 18.67 26.36
C GLN A 113 -8.78 20.10 25.89
N LYS A 114 -8.05 20.85 26.72
CA LYS A 114 -7.60 22.21 26.46
C LYS A 114 -6.10 22.28 26.71
N LEU A 115 -5.44 23.18 26.00
CA LEU A 115 -4.04 23.47 26.26
C LEU A 115 -3.92 24.12 27.65
N GLY A 116 -3.10 23.54 28.52
CA GLY A 116 -2.94 24.03 29.88
C GLY A 116 -1.92 23.23 30.66
N TYR A 117 -1.90 23.46 31.99
CA TYR A 117 -1.03 22.75 32.92
C TYR A 117 -1.80 21.68 33.67
N CYS A 118 -1.28 20.46 33.68
CA CYS A 118 -1.84 19.35 34.45
C CYS A 118 -0.78 18.32 34.82
N ALA A 119 -1.13 17.42 35.76
CA ALA A 119 -0.25 16.33 36.16
C ALA A 119 -0.08 15.30 35.04
N GLU A 120 1.16 14.85 34.82
CA GLU A 120 1.47 13.77 33.90
C GLU A 120 0.89 12.43 34.38
N SER A 121 0.73 11.50 33.44
CA SER A 121 0.21 10.17 33.68
C SER A 121 1.20 9.37 34.54
N PRO A 122 0.75 8.71 35.62
CA PRO A 122 1.61 7.86 36.42
C PRO A 122 2.04 6.59 35.68
N LYS A 123 1.58 6.36 34.44
CA LYS A 123 2.09 5.28 33.58
C LYS A 123 3.43 5.65 32.94
N VAL A 124 3.78 6.93 32.91
CA VAL A 124 5.00 7.45 32.30
C VAL A 124 6.07 7.57 33.39
N LEU A 125 7.11 6.74 33.29
CA LEU A 125 8.18 6.68 34.30
C LEU A 125 8.97 7.99 34.39
N ASP A 126 9.27 8.61 33.25
CA ASP A 126 9.98 9.90 33.20
C ASP A 126 9.15 11.09 33.73
N GLY A 127 7.85 10.86 33.92
CA GLY A 127 6.94 11.81 34.55
C GLY A 127 6.83 11.65 36.07
N HIS A 128 7.47 10.66 36.68
CA HIS A 128 7.48 10.50 38.14
C HIS A 128 8.50 11.44 38.78
N CYS A 129 8.11 12.04 39.90
CA CYS A 129 8.97 12.94 40.65
C CYS A 129 8.80 12.71 42.15
N ARG A 130 9.86 13.00 42.90
CA ARG A 130 9.83 13.18 44.35
C ARG A 130 9.96 14.65 44.68
N ASP A 131 10.84 15.37 44.01
CA ASP A 131 11.07 16.79 44.25
C ASP A 131 10.96 17.59 42.96
N ASP A 132 10.80 18.91 43.07
CA ASP A 132 10.65 19.80 41.91
C ASP A 132 11.89 19.76 40.99
N GLU A 133 13.08 19.44 41.54
CA GLU A 133 14.33 19.25 40.81
C GLU A 133 14.29 18.08 39.81
N ASP A 134 13.47 17.06 40.06
CA ASP A 134 13.29 15.93 39.14
C ASP A 134 12.55 16.36 37.85
N CYS A 135 11.83 17.47 37.92
CA CYS A 135 11.02 17.99 36.82
C CYS A 135 11.74 19.14 36.12
N GLU A 136 12.84 18.88 35.42
CA GLU A 136 13.57 19.91 34.64
C GLU A 136 12.63 20.73 33.73
N GLU A 137 12.59 22.05 33.93
CA GLU A 137 11.75 22.97 33.16
C GLU A 137 12.10 22.95 31.66
N GLU A 138 11.09 23.13 30.81
CA GLU A 138 11.20 23.14 29.34
C GLU A 138 11.67 21.81 28.71
N LYS A 139 11.83 20.76 29.50
CA LYS A 139 12.18 19.42 29.01
C LYS A 139 10.94 18.62 28.64
N MET A 140 10.96 17.99 27.48
CA MET A 140 9.90 17.07 27.07
C MET A 140 9.93 15.81 27.93
N VAL A 141 8.76 15.29 28.32
CA VAL A 141 8.65 13.99 28.98
C VAL A 141 8.85 12.89 27.94
N ILE A 142 9.80 11.99 28.17
CA ILE A 142 10.07 10.87 27.27
C ILE A 142 8.88 9.90 27.30
N ALA A 143 8.26 9.68 26.13
CA ALA A 143 7.01 8.91 26.00
C ALA A 143 5.85 9.47 26.87
N GLY A 144 5.88 10.77 27.17
CA GLY A 144 4.81 11.48 27.88
C GLY A 144 3.91 12.31 26.97
N ASN A 145 3.10 13.16 27.58
CA ASN A 145 2.01 13.91 26.93
C ASN A 145 2.31 15.41 26.77
N GLY A 146 3.46 15.89 27.25
CA GLY A 146 3.78 17.33 27.22
C GLY A 146 5.20 17.68 27.68
N ILE A 147 5.39 18.97 27.97
CA ILE A 147 6.66 19.58 28.41
C ILE A 147 6.60 19.83 29.92
N LYS A 148 7.65 19.50 30.66
CA LYS A 148 7.76 19.70 32.11
C LYS A 148 7.78 21.20 32.46
N SER A 149 7.01 21.57 33.48
CA SER A 149 6.82 22.93 33.98
C SER A 149 7.81 23.34 35.07
N GLY A 150 8.67 22.43 35.57
CA GLY A 150 9.53 22.72 36.73
C GLY A 150 8.95 22.26 38.08
N ARG A 151 7.73 21.71 38.12
CA ARG A 151 6.98 21.45 39.36
C ARG A 151 6.55 20.01 39.50
N CYS A 152 6.66 19.47 40.72
CA CYS A 152 6.22 18.13 41.08
C CYS A 152 4.87 18.16 41.83
N LEU A 153 3.86 17.50 41.26
CA LEU A 153 2.53 17.41 41.87
C LEU A 153 2.43 16.13 42.70
N ARG A 154 2.48 16.30 44.03
CA ARG A 154 2.44 15.21 45.03
C ARG A 154 1.11 15.24 45.79
N LYS A 155 0.63 14.07 46.21
CA LYS A 155 -0.59 13.96 47.02
C LYS A 155 -0.28 14.13 48.52
N ASP A 156 0.84 13.55 48.95
CA ASP A 156 1.40 13.63 50.31
C ASP A 156 2.93 13.81 50.23
N GLU A 157 3.56 14.44 51.24
CA GLU A 157 5.02 14.72 51.28
C GLU A 157 5.93 13.49 51.18
N ASN A 158 5.42 12.29 51.50
CA ASN A 158 6.17 11.03 51.38
C ASN A 158 5.74 10.16 50.18
N SER A 159 4.78 10.65 49.37
CA SER A 159 4.29 9.94 48.19
C SER A 159 5.09 10.30 46.94
N THR A 160 5.25 9.35 46.01
CA THR A 160 5.73 9.63 44.65
C THR A 160 4.66 10.42 43.89
N GLY A 161 5.03 11.60 43.39
CA GLY A 161 4.17 12.46 42.58
C GLY A 161 4.38 12.28 41.08
N THR A 162 3.73 13.14 40.31
CA THR A 162 4.01 13.28 38.88
C THR A 162 4.31 14.73 38.52
N CYS A 163 5.18 14.95 37.55
CA CYS A 163 5.52 16.30 37.09
C CYS A 163 4.29 17.01 36.52
N GLU A 164 4.19 18.31 36.77
CA GLU A 164 3.30 19.21 36.05
C GLU A 164 3.83 19.38 34.63
N ILE A 165 2.96 19.14 33.65
CA ILE A 165 3.27 19.31 32.23
C ILE A 165 2.39 20.38 31.62
N TYR A 166 2.93 21.08 30.64
CA TYR A 166 2.19 21.90 29.69
C TYR A 166 1.83 21.04 28.47
N GLY A 167 0.53 20.88 28.20
CA GLY A 167 0.03 20.03 27.12
C GLY A 167 -1.49 19.98 27.05
N TRP A 168 -2.02 18.94 26.40
CA TRP A 168 -3.46 18.71 26.32
C TRP A 168 -3.99 18.17 27.64
N CYS A 169 -4.74 19.02 28.35
CA CYS A 169 -5.24 18.77 29.69
C CYS A 169 -6.77 18.70 29.73
N PRO A 170 -7.37 17.73 30.45
CA PRO A 170 -6.71 16.66 31.19
C PRO A 170 -6.10 15.60 30.26
N ILE A 171 -5.00 14.98 30.70
CA ILE A 171 -4.34 13.86 30.00
C ILE A 171 -5.29 12.66 29.79
N GLU A 172 -4.89 11.75 28.88
CA GLU A 172 -5.66 10.54 28.56
C GLU A 172 -6.06 9.76 29.83
N ARG A 173 -7.33 9.36 29.89
CA ARG A 173 -7.89 8.63 31.03
C ARG A 173 -7.15 7.30 31.26
N LYS A 174 -6.99 6.94 32.54
CA LYS A 174 -6.33 5.68 32.92
C LYS A 174 -7.12 4.44 32.53
N PHE A 175 -8.46 4.56 32.45
CA PHE A 175 -9.37 3.45 32.25
C PHE A 175 -9.34 2.96 30.80
N LYS A 176 -8.91 1.72 30.61
CA LYS A 176 -9.10 1.01 29.34
C LYS A 176 -10.46 0.30 29.40
N PRO A 177 -11.36 0.51 28.43
CA PRO A 177 -12.61 -0.24 28.38
C PRO A 177 -12.30 -1.75 28.27
N ARG A 178 -12.85 -2.54 29.20
CA ARG A 178 -12.64 -4.01 29.25
C ARG A 178 -13.32 -4.76 28.11
N LYS A 179 -14.33 -4.14 27.49
CA LYS A 179 -15.08 -4.67 26.35
C LYS A 179 -15.01 -3.66 25.21
N PRO A 180 -15.02 -4.11 23.94
CA PRO A 180 -15.09 -3.19 22.81
C PRO A 180 -16.37 -2.36 22.90
N LEU A 181 -16.26 -1.05 22.74
CA LEU A 181 -17.41 -0.15 22.78
C LEU A 181 -18.34 -0.35 21.57
N LEU A 182 -17.78 -0.72 20.41
CA LEU A 182 -18.54 -1.00 19.19
C LEU A 182 -18.89 -2.48 19.11
N LEU A 183 -19.82 -2.93 19.97
CA LEU A 183 -20.26 -4.33 20.02
C LEU A 183 -20.85 -4.83 18.68
N ASN A 184 -21.46 -3.96 17.89
CA ASN A 184 -22.03 -4.31 16.59
C ASN A 184 -20.99 -4.37 15.47
N ALA A 185 -19.70 -4.13 15.75
CA ALA A 185 -18.66 -4.18 14.72
C ALA A 185 -18.52 -5.57 14.09
N GLU A 186 -18.80 -6.65 14.84
CA GLU A 186 -18.83 -8.01 14.31
C GLU A 186 -19.90 -8.19 13.21
N ASN A 187 -20.99 -7.42 13.28
CA ASN A 187 -22.11 -7.48 12.34
C ASN A 187 -21.97 -6.54 11.13
N PHE A 188 -20.87 -5.78 11.03
CA PHE A 188 -20.62 -4.91 9.87
C PHE A 188 -20.43 -5.70 8.55
N HIS A 189 -20.37 -7.03 8.62
CA HIS A 189 -20.21 -7.91 7.47
C HIS A 189 -21.49 -8.24 6.68
N HIS A 190 -22.69 -7.88 7.15
CA HIS A 190 -23.93 -8.24 6.44
C HIS A 190 -24.42 -7.20 5.40
N LEU A 191 -23.65 -6.15 5.17
CA LEU A 191 -24.03 -5.06 4.28
C LEU A 191 -22.90 -4.87 3.25
N HIS A 192 -22.84 -5.80 2.29
CA HIS A 192 -22.15 -5.68 1.00
C HIS A 192 -20.87 -4.82 1.03
N GLN A 193 -19.74 -5.43 1.38
CA GLN A 193 -18.44 -4.86 0.98
C GLN A 193 -18.34 -5.01 -0.53
N GLU A 194 -18.81 -4.00 -1.27
CA GLU A 194 -18.65 -3.96 -2.73
C GLU A 194 -17.19 -3.62 -3.01
N PHE A 195 -16.46 -4.60 -3.51
CA PHE A 195 -15.13 -4.37 -4.06
C PHE A 195 -15.32 -3.97 -5.53
N HIS A 196 -15.16 -2.69 -5.81
CA HIS A 196 -15.03 -2.26 -7.20
C HIS A 196 -13.57 -2.40 -7.62
N LEU A 197 -13.28 -3.49 -8.33
CA LEU A 197 -12.00 -3.65 -9.00
C LEU A 197 -12.11 -3.03 -10.40
N ILE A 198 -11.42 -1.92 -10.62
CA ILE A 198 -11.25 -1.33 -11.93
C ILE A 198 -9.88 -1.79 -12.44
N SER A 199 -9.89 -2.66 -13.44
CA SER A 199 -8.69 -3.04 -14.18
C SER A 199 -8.61 -2.23 -15.47
N GLN A 200 -7.52 -1.48 -15.63
CA GLN A 200 -7.19 -0.74 -16.84
C GLN A 200 -5.94 -1.34 -17.48
N ILE A 201 -6.06 -1.65 -18.77
CA ILE A 201 -4.95 -2.08 -19.62
C ILE A 201 -4.65 -0.90 -20.57
N PRO A 202 -3.65 -0.05 -20.26
CA PRO A 202 -3.43 1.22 -20.95
C PRO A 202 -3.12 1.05 -22.43
N ILE A 203 -2.34 0.03 -22.81
CA ILE A 203 -1.95 -0.22 -24.22
C ILE A 203 -3.19 -0.54 -25.08
N PHE A 204 -4.14 -1.29 -24.53
CA PHE A 204 -5.33 -1.75 -25.24
C PHE A 204 -6.57 -0.88 -24.98
N LYS A 205 -6.46 0.17 -24.13
CA LYS A 205 -7.58 1.02 -23.68
C LYS A 205 -8.80 0.22 -23.20
N VAL A 206 -8.57 -0.93 -22.57
CA VAL A 206 -9.64 -1.79 -22.04
C VAL A 206 -9.83 -1.47 -20.56
N GLN A 207 -11.06 -1.10 -20.19
CA GLN A 207 -11.48 -0.96 -18.80
C GLN A 207 -12.56 -1.99 -18.50
N ARG A 208 -12.33 -2.84 -17.49
CA ARG A 208 -13.37 -3.74 -16.97
C ARG A 208 -13.61 -3.47 -15.49
N PRO A 209 -14.84 -3.09 -15.10
CA PRO A 209 -15.27 -3.14 -13.72
C PRO A 209 -15.64 -4.59 -13.36
N ARG A 210 -15.16 -5.07 -12.21
CA ARG A 210 -15.72 -6.26 -11.56
C ARG A 210 -16.31 -5.86 -10.22
N ASN A 211 -17.55 -6.25 -10.00
CA ASN A 211 -18.21 -6.21 -8.70
C ASN A 211 -18.08 -7.60 -8.09
N LYS A 212 -17.57 -7.68 -6.87
CA LYS A 212 -17.49 -8.93 -6.10
C LYS A 212 -18.25 -8.75 -4.79
#